data_AF-A0A920FYE3-F1
#
_entry.id   AF-A0A920FYE3-F1
#
_cell.length_a   1.000
_cell.length_b   1.000
_cell.length_c   1.000
_cell.angle_alpha   90.00
_cell.angle_beta   90.00
_cell.angle_gamma   90.00
#
_symmetry.space_group_name_H-M   'P 1'
#
loop_
_entity.id
_entity.type
_entity.pdbx_description
1 polymer ?
#
loop_
_entity_poly.entity_id
_entity_poly.type
_entity_poly.pdbx_seq_one_letter_code
_entity_poly.pdbx_strand_id
1 'polypeptide(L)' 'MVKFRIEKDSLGEVKVENEKLWGAQTQRSIQNFQIGVGKFHFQKVFIEALALQKKIICNGKLQLQTSF' A
#
# COMPACT_ATOMS: atom_id res chain seq x y z
N MET A 1 -17.91 6.45 -15.20
CA MET A 1 -17.69 5.03 -14.90
C MET A 1 -16.34 4.87 -14.24
N VAL A 2 -16.26 4.16 -13.11
CA VAL A 2 -15.00 3.89 -12.42
C VAL A 2 -14.14 2.98 -13.30
N LYS A 3 -12.89 3.38 -13.56
CA LYS A 3 -11.93 2.57 -14.32
C LYS A 3 -11.12 1.69 -13.38
N PHE A 4 -10.90 0.44 -13.76
CA PHE A 4 -10.11 -0.53 -13.00
C PHE A 4 -8.86 -0.94 -13.75
N ARG A 5 -7.80 -1.24 -13.01
CA ARG A 5 -6.64 -2.01 -13.46
C ARG A 5 -6.67 -3.39 -12.81
N ILE A 6 -6.14 -4.38 -13.50
CA ILE A 6 -6.00 -5.75 -13.00
C ILE A 6 -4.57 -5.89 -12.49
N GLU A 7 -4.42 -6.21 -11.21
CA GLU A 7 -3.14 -6.53 -10.60
C GLU A 7 -3.13 -8.00 -10.14
N LYS A 8 -1.94 -8.61 -10.12
CA LYS A 8 -1.77 -10.00 -9.71
C LYS A 8 -0.98 -10.07 -8.41
N ASP A 9 -1.51 -10.77 -7.42
CA ASP A 9 -0.79 -11.19 -6.21
C ASP A 9 -0.60 -12.71 -6.20
N SER A 10 0.00 -13.25 -5.13
CA SER A 10 0.22 -14.70 -4.99
C SER A 10 -1.06 -15.53 -4.92
N LEU A 11 -2.22 -14.90 -4.67
CA LEU A 11 -3.53 -15.53 -4.56
C LEU A 11 -4.36 -15.37 -5.85
N GLY A 12 -3.82 -14.70 -6.87
CA GLY A 12 -4.42 -14.54 -8.19
C GLY A 12 -4.64 -13.08 -8.60
N GLU A 13 -5.59 -12.88 -9.51
CA GLU A 13 -5.89 -11.55 -10.05
C GLU A 13 -6.89 -10.79 -9.17
N VAL A 14 -6.69 -9.47 -9.06
CA VAL A 14 -7.51 -8.55 -8.27
C VAL A 14 -7.77 -7.29 -9.08
N LYS A 15 -9.04 -6.86 -9.15
CA LYS A 15 -9.43 -5.58 -9.76
C LYS A 15 -9.21 -4.45 -8.75
N VAL A 16 -8.40 -3.47 -9.12
CA VAL A 16 -8.10 -2.28 -8.31
C VAL A 16 -8.56 -1.04 -9.07
N GLU A 17 -9.23 -0.12 -8.39
CA GLU A 17 -9.66 1.15 -9.00
C GLU A 17 -8.46 2.03 -9.38
N ASN A 18 -8.48 2.64 -10.56
CA ASN A 18 -7.36 3.42 -11.08
C ASN A 18 -7.01 4.65 -10.24
N GLU A 19 -7.97 5.22 -9.52
CA GLU A 19 -7.76 6.40 -8.68
C GLU A 19 -7.08 6.06 -7.33
N LYS A 20 -6.96 4.77 -6.99
CA LYS A 20 -6.40 4.34 -5.70
C LYS A 20 -4.91 4.08 -5.81
N LEU A 21 -4.17 4.58 -4.83
CA LEU A 21 -2.70 4.48 -4.74
C LEU A 21 -2.22 3.11 -4.21
N TRP A 22 -3.10 2.27 -3.67
CA TRP A 22 -2.76 0.93 -3.19
C TRP A 22 -2.92 -0.12 -4.29
N GLY A 23 -2.29 -1.29 -4.11
CA GLY A 23 -2.33 -2.40 -5.06
C GLY A 23 -3.17 -3.61 -4.63
N ALA A 24 -2.95 -4.75 -5.30
CA ALA A 24 -3.71 -6.00 -5.13
C ALA A 24 -3.82 -6.47 -3.68
N GLN A 25 -2.72 -6.44 -2.92
CA GLN A 25 -2.70 -6.98 -1.57
C GLN A 25 -3.61 -6.18 -0.61
N THR A 26 -3.51 -4.85 -0.62
CA THR A 26 -4.40 -3.99 0.16
C THR A 26 -5.85 -4.13 -0.30
N GLN A 27 -6.09 -4.22 -1.61
CA GLN A 27 -7.43 -4.42 -2.15
C GLN A 27 -8.05 -5.75 -1.65
N ARG A 28 -7.27 -6.83 -1.61
CA ARG A 28 -7.71 -8.12 -1.08
C ARG A 28 -7.95 -8.06 0.43
N SER A 29 -7.12 -7.36 1.19
CA SER A 29 -7.37 -7.12 2.62
C SER A 29 -8.69 -6.38 2.85
N ILE A 30 -9.02 -5.37 2.04
CA ILE A 30 -10.31 -4.66 2.11
C ILE A 30 -11.48 -5.63 1.83
N GLN A 31 -11.34 -6.51 0.84
CA GLN A 31 -12.36 -7.50 0.50
C GLN A 31 -12.55 -8.57 1.59
N ASN A 32 -11.46 -9.01 2.22
CA ASN A 32 -11.48 -10.06 3.24
C ASN A 32 -11.88 -9.54 4.64
N PHE A 33 -11.52 -8.30 4.96
CA PHE A 33 -11.76 -7.69 6.28
C PHE A 33 -12.65 -6.46 6.14
N GLN A 34 -13.91 -6.68 5.76
CA GLN A 34 -14.90 -5.62 5.57
C GLN A 34 -15.39 -4.99 6.89
N ILE A 35 -14.82 -5.41 8.02
CA ILE A 35 -15.19 -4.94 9.35
C ILE A 35 -14.65 -3.52 9.50
N GLY A 36 -15.56 -2.54 9.49
CA GLY A 36 -15.20 -1.17 9.81
C GLY A 36 -14.51 -0.39 8.70
N VAL A 37 -14.54 -0.87 7.46
CA VAL A 37 -14.08 -0.10 6.29
C VAL A 37 -14.83 1.24 6.25
N GLY A 38 -14.09 2.36 6.28
CA GLY A 38 -14.66 3.71 6.36
C GLY A 38 -14.90 4.24 7.78
N LYS A 39 -14.86 3.41 8.82
CA LYS A 39 -15.00 3.81 10.24
C LYS A 39 -13.68 3.71 10.99
N PHE A 40 -12.95 2.62 10.79
CA PHE A 40 -11.66 2.38 11.41
C PHE A 40 -10.57 2.60 10.37
N HIS A 41 -9.84 3.70 10.56
CA HIS A 41 -8.64 4.01 9.80
C HIS A 41 -7.47 4.10 10.76
N PHE A 42 -6.28 3.73 10.29
CA PHE A 42 -5.07 4.03 11.03
C PHE A 42 -4.98 5.53 11.27
N GLN A 43 -4.64 5.90 12.50
CA GLN A 43 -4.44 7.29 12.86
C GLN A 43 -3.26 7.87 12.06
N LYS A 44 -3.30 9.17 11.80
CA LYS A 44 -2.29 9.88 11.00
C LYS A 44 -0.87 9.62 11.50
N VAL A 45 -0.66 9.64 12.82
CA VAL A 45 0.65 9.40 13.46
C VAL A 45 1.25 8.04 13.07
N PHE A 46 0.41 7.00 12.99
CA PHE A 46 0.86 5.67 12.61
C PHE A 46 1.29 5.62 11.13
N ILE A 47 0.53 6.26 10.24
CA ILE A 47 0.85 6.34 8.80
C ILE A 47 2.15 7.13 8.60
N GLU A 48 2.31 8.25 9.30
CA GLU A 48 3.52 9.09 9.26
C GLU A 48 4.75 8.32 9.75
N ALA A 49 4.63 7.54 10.84
CA ALA A 49 5.72 6.71 11.34
C ALA A 49 6.17 5.66 10.31
N LEU A 50 5.23 4.98 9.65
CA LEU A 50 5.54 4.03 8.58
C LEU A 50 6.20 4.72 7.37
N ALA A 51 5.72 5.90 6.99
CA ALA A 51 6.30 6.68 5.91
C ALA A 51 7.74 7.11 6.24
N LEU A 52 7.99 7.56 7.46
CA LEU A 52 9.33 7.92 7.93
C LEU A 52 10.28 6.71 7.93
N GLN A 53 9.83 5.56 8.44
CA GLN A 53 10.60 4.32 8.43
C GLN A 53 10.99 3.93 7.00
N LYS A 54 10.03 3.98 6.05
CA LYS A 54 10.32 3.69 4.63
C LYS A 54 11.27 4.70 4.00
N LYS A 55 11.13 6.00 4.31
CA LYS A 55 12.04 7.06 3.85
C LYS A 55 13.47 6.81 4.32
N ILE A 56 13.66 6.51 5.60
CA ILE A 56 14.98 6.24 6.18
C ILE A 56 15.61 5.01 5.53
N ILE A 57 14.85 3.91 5.37
CA ILE A 57 15.35 2.70 4.71
C ILE A 57 15.76 2.98 3.25
N CYS A 58 14.97 3.77 2.52
CA CYS A 58 15.30 4.13 1.14
C CYS A 58 16.59 4.96 1.07
N ASN A 59 16.69 6.01 1.90
CA ASN A 59 17.88 6.86 1.94
C ASN A 59 19.13 6.11 2.39
N GLY A 60 19.01 5.22 3.38
CA GLY A 60 20.12 4.38 3.83
C GLY A 60 20.57 3.38 2.76
N LYS A 61 19.64 2.78 2.01
CA LYS A 61 19.98 1.92 0.87
C LYS A 61 20.65 2.68 -0.26
N LEU A 62 20.18 3.90 -0.56
CA LEU A 62 20.80 4.75 -1.57
C LEU A 62 22.24 5.09 -1.19
N GLN A 63 22.50 5.42 0.08
CA GLN A 63 23.86 5.68 0.59
C GLN A 63 24.78 4.46 0.52
N LEU A 64 24.26 3.26 0.77
CA LEU A 64 25.04 2.02 0.64
C LEU A 64 25.31 1.65 -0.83
N GLN A 65 24.47 2.08 -1.78
CA GLN A 65 24.67 1.84 -3.20
C GLN A 65 25.58 2.89 -3.87
N THR A 66 25.66 4.11 -3.34
CA THR A 66 26.57 5.17 -3.82
C THR A 66 27.97 5.11 -3.20
N SER A 67 28.19 4.19 -2.25
CA SER A 67 29.48 3.98 -1.58
C SER A 67 30.13 2.68 -2.09
N PHE A 68 30.39 2.62 -3.40
CA PHE A 68 31.29 1.65 -4.03
C PHE A 68 32.04 2.34 -5.18
#